data_AF-A0A3D4NXW7-F1
#
_entry.id   AF-A0A3D4NXW7-F1
#
_cell.length_a   1.000
_cell.length_b   1.000
_cell.length_c   1.000
_cell.angle_alpha   90.00
_cell.angle_beta   90.00
_cell.angle_gamma   90.00
#
_symmetry.space_group_name_H-M   'P 1'
#
loop_
_entity.id
_entity.type
_entity.pdbx_description
1 polymer ?
#
loop_
_entity_poly.entity_id
_entity_poly.type
_entity_poly.pdbx_seq_one_letter_code
_entity_poly.pdbx_strand_id
1 'polypeptide(L)'
;MTLADWLVVAVLCLISLAVGLVFTRRAGRQVGGPPPGFRLLQDPAYAWGELVRLSRLPAGFTGVLVAAEAAAFMSTLSALINWGSSFVINDFFRPLRPDASSKSQVVVSRLATLFLFLLAALIAIFYVKGMVSWFLFINSVMVIFILPLSWLRFFWWRFNVWGELAAIILGLPLSILFWFILGFEHRPFWQSTGFLFLLSITLLITVSLLTPPESEETLVRFYERCRPPGLWRKIRAKAGPSSEGGQPIGRLVASCLLGIASCLGLVVMTNSLFAGDWTLFFVGALGFGLFGYWLIRRILVARPASSGADEGGFPSPLREDGGR
;
A
#
# COMPACT_ATOMS: atom_id res chain seq x y z
N MET A 1 4.56 -6.05 23.54
CA MET A 1 3.15 -6.42 23.35
C MET A 1 2.70 -7.26 24.52
N THR A 2 1.50 -7.02 25.00
CA THR A 2 0.83 -7.85 26.00
C THR A 2 0.25 -9.10 25.34
N LEU A 3 -0.17 -10.10 26.13
CA LEU A 3 -0.92 -11.27 25.62
C LEU A 3 -2.21 -10.84 24.91
N ALA A 4 -2.89 -9.82 25.43
CA ALA A 4 -4.09 -9.25 24.81
C ALA A 4 -3.81 -8.68 23.42
N ASP A 5 -2.67 -8.00 23.22
CA ASP A 5 -2.29 -7.48 21.91
C ASP A 5 -2.06 -8.62 20.89
N TRP A 6 -1.43 -9.72 21.31
CA TRP A 6 -1.24 -10.90 20.46
C TRP A 6 -2.56 -11.59 20.11
N LEU A 7 -3.50 -11.66 21.05
CA LEU A 7 -4.85 -12.18 20.78
C LEU A 7 -5.57 -11.34 19.73
N VAL A 8 -5.51 -10.02 19.83
CA VAL A 8 -6.11 -9.11 18.82
C VAL A 8 -5.50 -9.37 17.44
N VAL A 9 -4.18 -9.48 17.34
CA VAL A 9 -3.49 -9.78 16.06
C VAL A 9 -3.92 -11.15 15.53
N ALA A 10 -3.96 -12.18 16.38
CA ALA A 10 -4.37 -13.52 15.98
C ALA A 10 -5.82 -13.55 15.46
N VAL A 11 -6.74 -12.88 16.14
CA VAL A 11 -8.14 -12.76 15.71
C VAL A 11 -8.23 -12.05 14.36
N LEU A 12 -7.50 -10.96 14.15
CA LEU A 12 -7.46 -10.27 12.86
C LEU A 12 -6.93 -11.16 11.74
N CYS A 13 -5.83 -11.89 11.97
CA CYS A 13 -5.30 -12.84 11.01
C CYS A 13 -6.30 -13.96 10.67
N LEU A 14 -7.01 -14.50 11.67
CA LEU A 14 -8.04 -15.51 11.45
C LEU A 14 -9.23 -14.95 10.67
N ILE A 15 -9.67 -13.72 10.94
CA ILE A 15 -10.71 -13.05 10.16
C ILE A 15 -10.25 -12.87 8.71
N SER A 16 -9.04 -12.35 8.48
CA SER A 16 -8.49 -12.18 7.13
C SER A 16 -8.38 -13.50 6.38
N LEU A 17 -7.92 -14.57 7.05
CA LEU A 17 -7.85 -15.91 6.47
C LEU A 17 -9.26 -16.46 6.17
N ALA A 18 -10.21 -16.32 7.08
CA ALA A 18 -11.59 -16.76 6.89
C ALA A 18 -12.26 -16.03 5.72
N VAL A 19 -12.11 -14.70 5.64
CA VAL A 19 -12.56 -13.89 4.51
C VAL A 19 -11.92 -14.40 3.22
N GLY A 20 -10.59 -14.56 3.21
CA GLY A 20 -9.86 -15.14 2.08
C GLY A 20 -10.45 -16.47 1.62
N LEU A 21 -10.61 -17.43 2.54
CA LEU A 21 -11.17 -18.76 2.24
C LEU A 21 -12.62 -18.70 1.71
N VAL A 22 -13.46 -17.84 2.29
CA VAL A 22 -14.85 -17.65 1.83
C VAL A 22 -14.86 -17.10 0.40
N PHE A 23 -14.05 -16.09 0.11
CA PHE A 23 -13.96 -15.52 -1.22
C PHE A 23 -13.31 -16.48 -2.22
N THR A 24 -12.26 -17.22 -1.85
CA THR A 24 -11.64 -18.23 -2.73
C THR A 24 -12.61 -19.36 -3.06
N ARG A 25 -13.42 -19.83 -2.09
CA ARG A 25 -14.47 -20.84 -2.34
C ARG A 25 -15.55 -20.33 -3.31
N ARG A 26 -15.79 -19.01 -3.34
CA ARG A 26 -16.70 -18.37 -4.30
C ARG A 26 -16.02 -18.09 -5.64
N ALA A 27 -14.74 -17.75 -5.64
CA ALA A 27 -13.95 -17.27 -6.79
C ALA A 27 -13.61 -18.35 -7.85
N GLY A 28 -14.07 -19.59 -7.67
CA GLY A 28 -13.97 -20.65 -8.68
C GLY A 28 -15.31 -21.28 -9.06
N ARG A 29 -16.42 -20.82 -8.46
CA ARG A 29 -17.74 -21.21 -8.95
C ARG A 29 -17.96 -20.46 -10.25
N GLN A 30 -17.89 -21.17 -11.37
CA GLN A 30 -18.59 -20.74 -12.57
C GLN A 30 -20.06 -20.59 -12.18
N VAL A 31 -20.45 -19.38 -11.78
CA VAL A 31 -21.82 -18.92 -11.98
C VAL A 31 -22.08 -19.26 -13.44
N GLY A 32 -23.11 -20.05 -13.74
CA GLY A 32 -23.30 -20.70 -15.04
C GLY A 32 -23.40 -19.72 -16.21
N GLY A 33 -24.35 -19.96 -17.13
CA GLY A 33 -24.68 -18.89 -18.08
C GLY A 33 -25.00 -17.58 -17.32
N PRO A 34 -24.72 -16.40 -17.92
CA PRO A 34 -25.17 -15.15 -17.33
C PRO A 34 -26.66 -15.27 -16.98
N PRO A 35 -27.11 -14.74 -15.82
CA PRO A 35 -28.54 -14.75 -15.49
C PRO A 35 -29.36 -14.21 -16.67
N PRO A 36 -30.60 -14.67 -16.88
CA PRO A 36 -31.40 -14.26 -18.03
C PRO A 36 -31.44 -12.73 -18.16
N GLY A 37 -31.05 -12.20 -19.33
CA GLY A 37 -30.96 -10.76 -19.59
C GLY A 37 -29.59 -10.11 -19.37
N PHE A 38 -28.58 -10.84 -18.88
CA PHE A 38 -27.22 -10.32 -18.73
C PHE A 38 -26.37 -10.61 -19.97
N ARG A 39 -25.65 -9.59 -20.46
CA ARG A 39 -24.69 -9.71 -21.58
C ARG A 39 -23.31 -10.07 -21.03
N LEU A 40 -22.75 -11.19 -21.45
CA LEU A 40 -21.37 -11.54 -21.13
C LEU A 40 -20.41 -10.78 -22.05
N LEU A 41 -19.43 -10.09 -21.47
CA LEU A 41 -18.37 -9.42 -22.21
C LEU A 41 -17.22 -10.41 -22.47
N GLN A 42 -16.72 -10.42 -23.71
CA GLN A 42 -15.58 -11.26 -24.08
C GLN A 42 -14.29 -10.81 -23.39
N ASP A 43 -14.11 -9.49 -23.25
CA ASP A 43 -12.99 -8.90 -22.52
C ASP A 43 -13.52 -7.92 -21.45
N PRO A 44 -13.25 -8.18 -20.16
CA PRO A 44 -13.63 -7.29 -19.05
C PRO A 44 -13.12 -5.86 -19.19
N ALA A 45 -12.07 -5.61 -19.98
CA ALA A 45 -11.53 -4.27 -20.23
C ALA A 45 -12.57 -3.32 -20.83
N TYR A 46 -13.57 -3.83 -21.55
CA TYR A 46 -14.64 -3.01 -22.14
C TYR A 46 -15.84 -2.76 -21.21
N ALA A 47 -15.84 -3.32 -19.99
CA ALA A 47 -17.00 -3.26 -19.09
C ALA A 47 -17.45 -1.83 -18.80
N TRP A 48 -16.51 -0.94 -18.48
CA TRP A 48 -16.82 0.46 -18.22
C TRP A 48 -17.42 1.16 -19.45
N GLY A 49 -16.82 0.98 -20.63
CA GLY A 49 -17.31 1.59 -21.86
C GLY A 49 -18.71 1.12 -22.26
N GLU A 50 -18.98 -0.18 -22.10
CA GLU A 50 -20.32 -0.74 -22.35
C GLU A 50 -21.34 -0.26 -21.31
N LEU A 51 -20.97 -0.08 -20.03
CA LEU A 51 -21.85 0.52 -19.02
C LEU A 51 -22.23 1.96 -19.37
N VAL A 52 -21.27 2.78 -19.80
CA VAL A 52 -21.54 4.16 -20.25
C VAL A 52 -22.48 4.16 -21.45
N ARG A 53 -22.23 3.29 -22.43
CA ARG A 53 -23.08 3.13 -23.62
C ARG A 53 -24.52 2.71 -23.26
N LEU A 54 -24.67 1.74 -22.36
CA LEU A 54 -25.97 1.24 -21.91
C LEU A 54 -26.75 2.25 -21.06
N SER A 55 -26.05 3.18 -20.40
CA SER A 55 -26.69 4.25 -19.61
C SER A 55 -27.40 5.30 -20.48
N ARG A 56 -27.20 5.28 -21.81
CA ARG A 56 -27.85 6.17 -22.79
C ARG A 56 -27.80 7.66 -22.41
N LEU A 57 -26.69 8.09 -21.83
CA LEU A 57 -26.50 9.48 -21.40
C LEU A 57 -26.40 10.42 -22.62
N PRO A 58 -26.86 11.68 -22.50
CA PRO A 58 -26.64 12.69 -23.53
C PRO A 58 -25.14 12.86 -23.85
N ALA A 59 -24.81 13.22 -25.09
CA ALA A 59 -23.42 13.29 -25.57
C ALA A 59 -22.49 14.13 -24.68
N GLY A 60 -22.99 15.24 -24.12
CA GLY A 60 -22.24 16.08 -23.18
C GLY A 60 -21.83 15.34 -21.90
N PHE A 61 -22.74 14.58 -21.28
CA PHE A 61 -22.45 13.80 -20.08
C PHE A 61 -21.50 12.64 -20.37
N THR A 62 -21.65 11.98 -21.52
CA THR A 62 -20.71 10.96 -21.97
C THR A 62 -19.30 11.55 -22.13
N GLY A 63 -19.17 12.75 -22.71
CA GLY A 63 -17.90 13.47 -22.82
C GLY A 63 -17.28 13.78 -21.46
N VAL A 64 -18.09 14.22 -20.48
CA VAL A 64 -17.64 14.45 -19.10
C VAL A 64 -17.11 13.17 -18.45
N LEU A 65 -17.80 12.04 -18.61
CA LEU A 65 -17.35 10.76 -18.05
C LEU A 65 -16.02 10.30 -18.63
N VAL A 66 -15.84 10.43 -19.96
CA VAL A 66 -14.58 10.10 -20.63
C VAL A 66 -13.46 11.03 -20.19
N ALA A 67 -13.73 12.33 -20.06
CA ALA A 67 -12.75 13.29 -19.57
C ALA A 67 -12.36 13.01 -18.11
N ALA A 68 -13.32 12.64 -17.26
CA ALA A 68 -13.07 12.29 -15.86
C ALA A 68 -12.19 11.03 -15.72
N GLU A 69 -12.46 9.99 -16.53
CA GLU A 69 -11.63 8.78 -16.57
C GLU A 69 -10.21 9.09 -17.04
N ALA A 70 -10.07 9.88 -18.11
CA ALA A 70 -8.75 10.31 -18.60
C ALA A 70 -7.99 11.13 -17.55
N ALA A 71 -8.67 12.06 -16.85
CA ALA A 71 -8.07 12.85 -15.78
C ALA A 71 -7.64 11.98 -14.59
N ALA A 72 -8.46 11.02 -14.17
CA ALA A 72 -8.14 10.07 -13.11
C ALA A 72 -6.91 9.22 -13.48
N PHE A 73 -6.88 8.68 -14.71
CA PHE A 73 -5.74 7.94 -15.24
C PHE A 73 -4.46 8.80 -15.28
N MET A 74 -4.53 10.03 -15.80
CA MET A 74 -3.39 10.96 -15.85
C MET A 74 -2.87 11.31 -14.46
N SER A 75 -3.75 11.49 -13.47
CA SER A 75 -3.34 11.78 -12.09
C SER A 75 -2.51 10.64 -11.49
N THR A 76 -2.93 9.39 -11.73
CA THR A 76 -2.24 8.20 -11.25
C THR A 76 -0.90 8.00 -11.98
N LEU A 77 -0.92 8.13 -13.31
CA LEU A 77 0.28 8.00 -14.14
C LEU A 77 1.33 9.06 -13.79
N SER A 78 0.91 10.31 -13.62
CA SER A 78 1.81 11.41 -13.22
C SER A 78 2.42 11.16 -11.84
N ALA A 79 1.61 10.72 -10.87
CA ALA A 79 2.09 10.41 -9.53
C ALA A 79 3.14 9.28 -9.54
N LEU A 80 2.89 8.19 -10.26
CA LEU A 80 3.80 7.04 -10.32
C LEU A 80 5.13 7.37 -11.01
N ILE A 81 5.08 8.08 -12.15
CA ILE A 81 6.31 8.44 -12.88
C ILE A 81 7.12 9.48 -12.11
N ASN A 82 6.46 10.47 -11.49
CA ASN A 82 7.13 11.44 -10.63
C ASN A 82 7.75 10.78 -9.39
N TRP A 83 7.08 9.80 -8.80
CA TRP A 83 7.63 9.01 -7.70
C TRP A 83 8.88 8.24 -8.15
N GLY A 84 8.81 7.58 -9.31
CA GLY A 84 9.96 6.89 -9.91
C GLY A 84 11.14 7.83 -10.22
N SER A 85 10.89 9.01 -10.78
CA SER A 85 11.98 9.98 -11.04
C SER A 85 12.58 10.52 -9.74
N SER A 86 11.77 10.70 -8.70
CA SER A 86 12.23 11.18 -7.40
C SER A 86 13.19 10.19 -6.74
N PHE A 87 12.97 8.88 -6.89
CA PHE A 87 13.94 7.87 -6.48
C PHE A 87 15.27 8.00 -7.21
N VAL A 88 15.23 8.12 -8.55
CA VAL A 88 16.45 8.31 -9.35
C VAL A 88 17.23 9.53 -8.87
N ILE A 89 16.54 10.62 -8.54
CA ILE A 89 17.20 11.84 -8.07
C ILE A 89 17.74 11.70 -6.64
N ASN A 90 16.93 11.24 -5.70
CA ASN A 90 17.30 11.24 -4.29
C ASN A 90 18.31 10.15 -3.94
N ASP A 91 18.20 8.98 -4.57
CA ASP A 91 18.96 7.80 -4.15
C ASP A 91 20.17 7.52 -5.05
N PHE A 92 20.16 8.00 -6.30
CA PHE A 92 21.29 7.82 -7.23
C PHE A 92 21.96 9.15 -7.57
N PHE A 93 21.22 10.15 -8.05
CA PHE A 93 21.84 11.37 -8.56
C PHE A 93 22.47 12.23 -7.46
N ARG A 94 21.73 12.53 -6.37
CA ARG A 94 22.23 13.36 -5.27
C ARG A 94 23.45 12.75 -4.55
N PRO A 95 23.48 11.45 -4.23
CA PRO A 95 24.67 10.84 -3.61
C PRO A 95 25.88 10.83 -4.54
N LEU A 96 25.68 10.64 -5.85
CA LEU A 96 26.78 10.64 -6.85
C LEU A 96 27.27 12.05 -7.20
N ARG A 97 26.43 13.08 -7.06
CA ARG A 97 26.78 14.48 -7.30
C ARG A 97 26.19 15.39 -6.20
N PRO A 98 26.80 15.42 -5.02
CA PRO A 98 26.31 16.22 -3.88
C PRO A 98 26.23 17.72 -4.22
N ASP A 99 27.18 18.22 -5.01
CA ASP A 99 27.28 19.65 -5.38
C ASP A 99 26.40 20.06 -6.57
N ALA A 100 25.49 19.19 -7.03
CA ALA A 100 24.66 19.48 -8.19
C ALA A 100 23.65 20.60 -7.91
N SER A 101 23.69 21.66 -8.73
CA SER A 101 22.74 22.78 -8.65
C SER A 101 21.28 22.31 -8.78
N SER A 102 20.35 23.03 -8.14
CA SER A 102 18.92 22.70 -8.21
C SER A 102 18.39 22.65 -9.65
N LYS A 103 18.92 23.50 -10.55
CA LYS A 103 18.57 23.48 -11.98
C LYS A 103 18.98 22.15 -12.64
N SER A 104 20.19 21.65 -12.34
CA SER A 104 20.66 20.36 -12.84
C SER A 104 19.78 19.21 -12.33
N GLN A 105 19.43 19.21 -11.04
CA GLN A 105 18.54 18.20 -10.46
C GLN A 105 17.17 18.17 -11.16
N VAL A 106 16.58 19.34 -11.46
CA VAL A 106 15.29 19.43 -12.17
C VAL A 106 15.39 18.89 -13.60
N VAL A 107 16.46 19.21 -14.33
CA VAL A 107 16.67 18.70 -15.70
C VAL A 107 16.79 17.18 -15.68
N VAL A 108 17.62 16.62 -14.80
CA VAL A 108 17.78 15.16 -14.69
C VAL A 108 16.48 14.51 -14.26
N SER A 109 15.69 15.13 -13.38
CA SER A 109 14.38 14.61 -12.96
C SER A 109 13.41 14.52 -14.14
N ARG A 110 13.37 15.55 -14.99
CA ARG A 110 12.53 15.57 -16.20
C ARG A 110 12.96 14.53 -17.22
N LEU A 111 14.28 14.35 -17.41
CA LEU A 111 14.81 13.31 -18.30
C LEU A 111 14.49 11.91 -17.77
N ALA A 112 14.64 11.67 -16.47
CA ALA A 112 14.25 10.41 -15.84
C ALA A 112 12.75 10.15 -15.97
N THR A 113 11.92 11.17 -15.77
CA THR A 113 10.46 11.10 -15.98
C THR A 113 10.13 10.66 -17.42
N LEU A 114 10.73 11.33 -18.41
CA LEU A 114 10.51 11.01 -19.83
C LEU A 114 10.99 9.60 -20.17
N PHE A 115 12.17 9.21 -19.70
CA PHE A 115 12.72 7.87 -19.91
C PHE A 115 11.80 6.79 -19.34
N LEU A 116 11.38 6.94 -18.07
CA LEU A 116 10.47 5.99 -17.41
C LEU A 116 9.13 5.91 -18.15
N PHE A 117 8.58 7.04 -18.61
CA PHE A 117 7.36 7.07 -19.41
C PHE A 117 7.50 6.27 -20.71
N LEU A 118 8.56 6.55 -21.49
CA LEU A 118 8.80 5.87 -22.77
C LEU A 118 9.03 4.38 -22.58
N LEU A 119 9.80 3.99 -21.55
CA LEU A 119 10.02 2.58 -21.23
C LEU A 119 8.73 1.87 -20.84
N ALA A 120 7.92 2.48 -19.97
CA ALA A 120 6.63 1.92 -19.57
C ALA A 120 5.65 1.81 -20.75
N ALA A 121 5.60 2.83 -21.62
CA ALA A 121 4.78 2.81 -22.83
C ALA A 121 5.21 1.73 -23.81
N LEU A 122 6.52 1.54 -24.00
CA LEU A 122 7.07 0.48 -24.85
C LEU A 122 6.68 -0.91 -24.32
N ILE A 123 6.84 -1.14 -23.03
CA ILE A 123 6.44 -2.40 -22.39
C ILE A 123 4.94 -2.63 -22.56
N ALA A 124 4.12 -1.59 -22.32
CA ALA A 124 2.67 -1.67 -22.46
C ALA A 124 2.25 -2.04 -23.89
N ILE A 125 2.79 -1.38 -24.91
CA ILE A 125 2.41 -1.61 -26.31
C ILE A 125 2.82 -3.00 -26.80
N PHE A 126 4.02 -3.47 -26.46
CA PHE A 126 4.57 -4.71 -27.04
C PHE A 126 4.24 -5.97 -26.23
N TYR A 127 4.10 -5.87 -24.90
CA TYR A 127 4.04 -7.02 -24.01
C TYR A 127 2.73 -7.19 -23.24
N VAL A 128 1.94 -6.12 -23.06
CA VAL A 128 0.67 -6.22 -22.32
C VAL A 128 -0.43 -6.75 -23.23
N LYS A 129 -0.59 -8.07 -23.22
CA LYS A 129 -1.68 -8.80 -23.90
C LYS A 129 -2.52 -9.51 -22.84
N GLY A 130 -3.85 -9.36 -22.91
CA GLY A 130 -4.77 -9.94 -21.93
C GLY A 130 -4.72 -9.18 -20.59
N MET A 131 -5.48 -8.08 -20.50
CA MET A 131 -5.48 -7.16 -19.36
C MET A 131 -5.67 -7.84 -18.00
N VAL A 132 -6.50 -8.88 -17.93
CA VAL A 132 -6.77 -9.61 -16.68
C VAL A 132 -5.52 -10.32 -16.16
N SER A 133 -4.75 -11.01 -17.02
CA SER A 133 -3.53 -11.72 -16.59
C SER A 133 -2.49 -10.73 -16.07
N TRP A 134 -2.27 -9.64 -16.82
CA TRP A 134 -1.36 -8.58 -16.41
C TRP A 134 -1.79 -7.86 -15.14
N PHE A 135 -3.10 -7.62 -14.96
CA PHE A 135 -3.65 -7.07 -13.73
C PHE A 135 -3.34 -7.98 -12.53
N LEU A 136 -3.57 -9.29 -12.65
CA LEU A 136 -3.27 -10.26 -11.59
C LEU A 136 -1.75 -10.38 -11.31
N PHE A 137 -0.93 -10.35 -12.36
CA PHE A 137 0.52 -10.36 -12.27
C PHE A 137 1.07 -9.12 -11.56
N ILE A 138 0.66 -7.91 -11.96
CA ILE A 138 1.13 -6.65 -11.36
C ILE A 138 0.74 -6.59 -9.87
N ASN A 139 -0.49 -6.98 -9.53
CA ASN A 139 -0.90 -7.08 -8.13
C ASN A 139 -0.04 -8.08 -7.35
N SER A 140 0.34 -9.19 -7.98
CA SER A 140 1.26 -10.17 -7.38
C SER A 140 2.63 -9.56 -7.10
N VAL A 141 3.23 -8.87 -8.09
CA VAL A 141 4.54 -8.21 -7.92
C VAL A 141 4.49 -7.15 -6.82
N MET A 142 3.48 -6.27 -6.87
CA MET A 142 3.41 -5.10 -5.99
C MET A 142 3.02 -5.43 -4.55
N VAL A 143 2.23 -6.49 -4.33
CA VAL A 143 1.71 -6.81 -2.99
C VAL A 143 2.52 -7.92 -2.32
N ILE A 144 2.88 -8.98 -3.06
CA ILE A 144 3.35 -10.22 -2.43
C ILE A 144 4.69 -10.06 -1.71
N PHE A 145 5.61 -9.27 -2.25
CA PHE A 145 6.91 -9.03 -1.61
C PHE A 145 6.91 -7.80 -0.70
N ILE A 146 6.15 -6.77 -1.06
CA ILE A 146 6.10 -5.52 -0.30
C ILE A 146 5.30 -5.66 1.00
N LEU A 147 4.26 -6.50 1.02
CA LEU A 147 3.44 -6.72 2.22
C LEU A 147 4.25 -7.39 3.35
N PRO A 148 4.94 -8.53 3.15
CA PRO A 148 5.82 -9.12 4.15
C PRO A 148 6.96 -8.19 4.55
N LEU A 149 7.59 -7.48 3.59
CA LEU A 149 8.61 -6.48 3.88
C LEU A 149 8.07 -5.43 4.87
N SER A 150 6.93 -4.82 4.53
CA SER A 150 6.31 -3.76 5.33
C SER A 150 5.94 -4.25 6.72
N TRP A 151 5.47 -5.49 6.83
CA TRP A 151 5.13 -6.11 8.10
C TRP A 151 6.38 -6.43 8.94
N LEU A 152 7.36 -7.13 8.39
CA LEU A 152 8.57 -7.53 9.11
C LEU A 152 9.35 -6.31 9.61
N ARG A 153 9.42 -5.24 8.82
CA ARG A 153 10.08 -3.98 9.19
C ARG A 153 9.59 -3.38 10.50
N PHE A 154 8.28 -3.44 10.75
CA PHE A 154 7.72 -2.88 11.98
C PHE A 154 7.55 -3.90 13.09
N PHE A 155 7.29 -5.17 12.80
CA PHE A 155 6.94 -6.16 13.82
C PHE A 155 8.10 -7.04 14.28
N TRP A 156 9.26 -7.00 13.62
CA TRP A 156 10.40 -7.86 13.94
C TRP A 156 11.75 -7.11 13.95
N TRP A 157 12.34 -6.98 15.14
CA TRP A 157 13.60 -6.24 15.36
C TRP A 157 14.81 -6.73 14.56
N ARG A 158 14.78 -7.97 14.05
CA ARG A 158 15.91 -8.60 13.36
C ARG A 158 15.86 -8.39 11.84
N PHE A 159 14.75 -7.88 11.31
CA PHE A 159 14.64 -7.50 9.92
C PHE A 159 15.59 -6.34 9.62
N ASN A 160 16.30 -6.41 8.50
CA ASN A 160 17.42 -5.52 8.16
C ASN A 160 17.35 -5.08 6.69
N VAL A 161 18.23 -4.15 6.31
CA VAL A 161 18.28 -3.58 4.95
C VAL A 161 18.42 -4.64 3.86
N TRP A 162 19.14 -5.74 4.13
CA TRP A 162 19.31 -6.83 3.17
C TRP A 162 18.00 -7.57 2.87
N GLY A 163 17.17 -7.77 3.89
CA GLY A 163 15.82 -8.31 3.70
C GLY A 163 14.93 -7.37 2.88
N GLU A 164 15.06 -6.06 3.09
CA GLU A 164 14.35 -5.06 2.29
C GLU A 164 14.80 -5.08 0.81
N LEU A 165 16.12 -5.06 0.57
CA LEU A 165 16.69 -5.13 -0.76
C LEU A 165 16.31 -6.43 -1.46
N ALA A 166 16.29 -7.57 -0.75
CA ALA A 166 15.86 -8.83 -1.32
C ALA A 166 14.41 -8.78 -1.82
N ALA A 167 13.49 -8.17 -1.07
CA ALA A 167 12.11 -8.05 -1.52
C ALA A 167 11.98 -7.12 -2.75
N ILE A 168 12.71 -6.00 -2.76
CA ILE A 168 12.65 -5.00 -3.85
C ILE A 168 13.30 -5.55 -5.12
N ILE A 169 14.49 -6.14 -5.02
CA ILE A 169 15.29 -6.58 -6.16
C ILE A 169 14.77 -7.92 -6.70
N LEU A 170 14.43 -8.88 -5.84
CA LEU A 170 14.02 -10.21 -6.26
C LEU A 170 12.52 -10.32 -6.51
N GLY A 171 11.71 -9.39 -6.00
CA GLY A 171 10.25 -9.45 -6.12
C GLY A 171 9.76 -9.52 -7.58
N LEU A 172 10.25 -8.62 -8.44
CA LEU A 172 9.88 -8.60 -9.86
C LEU A 172 10.44 -9.82 -10.62
N PRO A 173 11.76 -10.14 -10.59
CA PRO A 173 12.30 -11.31 -11.29
C PRO A 173 11.66 -12.64 -10.86
N LEU A 174 11.47 -12.86 -9.56
CA LEU A 174 10.82 -14.08 -9.07
C LEU A 174 9.36 -14.16 -9.50
N SER A 175 8.65 -13.02 -9.51
CA SER A 175 7.27 -13.00 -10.01
C SER A 175 7.20 -13.30 -11.51
N ILE A 176 8.12 -12.76 -12.33
CA ILE A 176 8.19 -13.05 -13.77
C ILE A 176 8.47 -14.54 -14.00
N LEU A 177 9.48 -15.07 -13.29
CA LEU A 177 9.83 -16.50 -13.34
C LEU A 177 8.62 -17.37 -13.00
N PHE A 178 7.92 -17.04 -11.91
CA PHE A 178 6.79 -17.85 -11.46
C PHE A 178 5.59 -17.78 -12.42
N TRP A 179 5.19 -16.57 -12.81
CA TRP A 179 3.99 -16.36 -13.63
C TRP A 179 4.18 -16.84 -15.08
N PHE A 180 5.25 -16.41 -15.73
CA PHE A 180 5.41 -16.59 -17.17
C PHE A 180 6.32 -17.76 -17.55
N ILE A 181 7.37 -18.05 -16.76
CA ILE A 181 8.32 -19.13 -17.10
C ILE A 181 7.84 -20.48 -16.54
N LEU A 182 7.35 -20.51 -15.30
CA LEU A 182 6.80 -21.72 -14.68
C LEU A 182 5.31 -21.95 -15.01
N GLY A 183 4.68 -21.07 -15.78
CA GLY A 183 3.32 -21.25 -16.31
C GLY A 183 2.21 -21.14 -15.26
N PHE A 184 2.44 -20.43 -14.16
CA PHE A 184 1.42 -20.24 -13.12
C PHE A 184 0.32 -19.25 -13.52
N GLU A 185 0.43 -18.60 -14.68
CA GLU A 185 -0.64 -17.75 -15.22
C GLU A 185 -1.95 -18.49 -15.53
N HIS A 186 -1.86 -19.79 -15.86
CA HIS A 186 -3.03 -20.62 -16.17
C HIS A 186 -3.58 -21.38 -14.95
N ARG A 187 -2.92 -21.26 -13.80
CA ARG A 187 -3.34 -21.91 -12.56
C ARG A 187 -4.34 -21.03 -11.80
N PRO A 188 -5.15 -21.62 -10.89
CA PRO A 188 -6.00 -20.83 -10.02
C PRO A 188 -5.17 -19.78 -9.29
N PHE A 189 -5.58 -18.52 -9.36
CA PHE A 189 -4.85 -17.37 -8.80
C PHE A 189 -4.35 -17.60 -7.37
N TRP A 190 -5.16 -18.22 -6.51
CA TRP A 190 -4.80 -18.49 -5.12
C TRP A 190 -3.56 -19.38 -4.97
N GLN A 191 -3.31 -20.31 -5.90
CA GLN A 191 -2.13 -21.18 -5.88
C GLN A 191 -0.89 -20.35 -6.16
N SER A 192 -0.90 -19.64 -7.29
CA SER A 192 0.22 -18.81 -7.75
C SER A 192 0.60 -17.76 -6.72
N THR A 193 -0.38 -16.99 -6.24
CA THR A 193 -0.19 -15.94 -5.24
C THR A 193 0.17 -16.50 -3.87
N GLY A 194 -0.45 -17.61 -3.45
CA GLY A 194 -0.18 -18.24 -2.15
C GLY A 194 1.24 -18.80 -2.05
N PHE A 195 1.70 -19.51 -3.08
CA PHE A 195 3.08 -20.02 -3.12
C PHE A 195 4.10 -18.90 -3.18
N LEU A 196 3.89 -17.89 -4.03
CA LEU A 196 4.77 -16.72 -4.08
C LEU A 196 4.83 -15.97 -2.75
N PHE A 197 3.72 -15.88 -2.01
CA PHE A 197 3.68 -15.24 -0.70
C PHE A 197 4.45 -16.02 0.36
N LEU A 198 4.30 -17.34 0.41
CA LEU A 198 5.09 -18.20 1.30
C LEU A 198 6.58 -18.14 0.96
N LEU A 199 6.92 -18.17 -0.34
CA LEU A 199 8.28 -18.01 -0.83
C LEU A 199 8.86 -16.67 -0.40
N SER A 200 8.10 -15.58 -0.56
CA SER A 200 8.50 -14.24 -0.15
C SER A 200 8.81 -14.19 1.35
N ILE A 201 7.88 -14.61 2.22
CA ILE A 201 8.12 -14.62 3.67
C ILE A 201 9.37 -15.42 4.02
N THR A 202 9.50 -16.62 3.45
CA THR A 202 10.63 -17.52 3.72
C THR A 202 11.95 -16.88 3.28
N LEU A 203 11.99 -16.30 2.08
CA LEU A 203 13.15 -15.64 1.52
C LEU A 203 13.56 -14.43 2.35
N LEU A 204 12.62 -13.56 2.72
CA LEU A 204 12.90 -12.36 3.51
C LEU A 204 13.43 -12.72 4.90
N ILE A 205 12.82 -13.69 5.58
CA ILE A 205 13.30 -14.19 6.88
C ILE A 205 14.69 -14.79 6.73
N THR A 206 14.91 -15.62 5.71
CA THR A 206 16.19 -16.31 5.47
C THR A 206 17.31 -15.31 5.20
N VAL A 207 17.09 -14.36 4.28
CA VAL A 207 18.07 -13.32 3.96
C VAL A 207 18.38 -12.49 5.20
N SER A 208 17.36 -12.05 5.95
CA SER A 208 17.61 -11.28 7.17
C SER A 208 18.40 -12.09 8.20
N LEU A 209 18.12 -13.38 8.40
CA LEU A 209 18.88 -14.22 9.36
C LEU A 209 20.33 -14.48 8.92
N LEU A 210 20.57 -14.67 7.62
CA LEU A 210 21.91 -14.95 7.06
C LEU A 210 22.79 -13.72 6.94
N THR A 211 22.22 -12.52 6.93
CA THR A 211 22.96 -11.25 6.82
C THR A 211 23.15 -10.58 8.18
N PRO A 212 24.16 -9.71 8.35
CA PRO A 212 24.41 -9.04 9.62
C PRO A 212 23.17 -8.25 10.11
N PRO A 213 22.86 -8.29 11.42
CA PRO A 213 21.82 -7.43 11.99
C PRO A 213 22.25 -5.95 11.94
N GLU A 214 21.27 -5.05 11.94
CA GLU A 214 21.52 -3.61 12.09
C GLU A 214 22.21 -3.29 13.43
N SER A 215 22.93 -2.16 13.48
CA SER A 215 23.60 -1.73 14.70
C SER A 215 22.60 -1.49 15.83
N GLU A 216 23.01 -1.86 17.05
CA GLU A 216 22.17 -1.73 18.23
C GLU A 216 21.70 -0.28 18.46
N GLU A 217 22.59 0.68 18.23
CA GLU A 217 22.29 2.11 18.33
C GLU A 217 21.16 2.52 17.38
N THR A 218 21.19 2.06 16.12
CA THR A 218 20.14 2.34 15.14
C THR A 218 18.80 1.75 15.56
N LEU A 219 18.82 0.51 16.08
CA LEU A 219 17.61 -0.17 16.54
C LEU A 219 16.99 0.51 17.78
N VAL A 220 17.83 0.95 18.73
CA VAL A 220 17.36 1.70 19.90
C VAL A 220 16.78 3.05 19.46
N ARG A 221 17.50 3.81 18.63
CA ARG A 221 17.03 5.10 18.10
C ARG A 221 15.72 4.98 17.33
N PHE A 222 15.58 3.93 16.52
CA PHE A 222 14.33 3.62 15.83
C PHE A 222 13.20 3.29 16.81
N TYR A 223 13.48 2.48 17.84
CA TYR A 223 12.50 2.10 18.85
C TYR A 223 12.02 3.29 19.67
N GLU A 224 12.91 4.20 20.09
CA GLU A 224 12.56 5.40 20.87
C GLU A 224 11.64 6.34 20.08
N ARG A 225 11.89 6.49 18.77
CA ARG A 225 11.12 7.35 17.88
C ARG A 225 9.77 6.75 17.49
N CYS A 226 9.75 5.49 17.05
CA CYS A 226 8.58 4.88 16.43
C CYS A 226 7.74 4.05 17.40
N ARG A 227 8.35 3.55 18.49
CA ARG A 227 7.74 2.64 19.49
C ARG A 227 6.94 1.51 18.84
N PRO A 228 7.53 0.78 17.89
CA PRO A 228 6.80 -0.19 17.07
C PRO A 228 6.25 -1.35 17.91
N PRO A 229 5.06 -1.88 17.56
CA PRO A 229 4.56 -3.14 18.12
C PRO A 229 5.40 -4.33 17.63
N GLY A 230 5.28 -5.48 18.29
CA GLY A 230 5.89 -6.74 17.85
C GLY A 230 7.00 -7.26 18.76
N LEU A 231 7.96 -7.97 18.14
CA LEU A 231 9.01 -8.74 18.79
C LEU A 231 10.19 -7.89 19.28
N TRP A 232 9.96 -6.67 19.73
CA TRP A 232 11.00 -5.71 20.12
C TRP A 232 11.52 -5.85 21.56
N ARG A 233 11.23 -6.96 22.25
CA ARG A 233 11.55 -7.14 23.68
C ARG A 233 13.04 -6.91 23.99
N LYS A 234 13.94 -7.39 23.13
CA LYS A 234 15.40 -7.27 23.32
C LYS A 234 15.88 -5.82 23.25
N ILE A 235 15.38 -5.06 22.27
CA ILE A 235 15.76 -3.66 22.05
C ILE A 235 15.07 -2.74 23.05
N ARG A 236 13.81 -3.03 23.39
CA ARG A 236 13.05 -2.32 24.42
C ARG A 236 13.77 -2.29 25.76
N ALA A 237 14.36 -3.40 26.18
CA ALA A 237 15.09 -3.49 27.45
C ALA A 237 16.33 -2.58 27.51
N LYS A 238 16.78 -2.08 26.36
CA LYS A 238 17.96 -1.21 26.21
C LYS A 238 17.58 0.24 25.93
N ALA A 239 16.31 0.52 25.63
CA ALA A 239 15.79 1.86 25.41
C ALA A 239 15.53 2.56 26.75
N GLY A 240 15.61 3.89 26.77
CA GLY A 240 15.40 4.67 28.01
C GLY A 240 13.98 4.53 28.60
N PRO A 241 13.80 4.81 29.91
CA PRO A 241 12.51 4.70 30.61
C PRO A 241 11.40 5.60 30.03
N SER A 242 11.76 6.69 29.34
CA SER A 242 10.82 7.54 28.59
C SER A 242 10.16 6.86 27.39
N SER A 243 10.61 5.65 27.03
CA SER A 243 10.11 4.82 25.93
C SER A 243 9.12 3.73 26.38
N GLU A 244 8.80 3.67 27.67
CA GLU A 244 7.70 2.84 28.18
C GLU A 244 6.36 3.53 27.90
N GLY A 245 5.40 2.81 27.31
CA GLY A 245 4.03 3.32 27.11
C GLY A 245 3.57 3.56 25.67
N GLY A 246 3.86 2.63 24.75
CA GLY A 246 3.15 2.58 23.47
C GLY A 246 1.64 2.36 23.67
N GLN A 247 0.79 2.94 22.82
CA GLN A 247 -0.65 2.70 22.88
C GLN A 247 -0.95 1.20 22.66
N PRO A 248 -1.91 0.61 23.40
CA PRO A 248 -2.30 -0.78 23.20
C PRO A 248 -2.84 -1.00 21.78
N ILE A 249 -2.53 -2.15 21.18
CA ILE A 249 -2.88 -2.43 19.78
C ILE A 249 -4.39 -2.41 19.58
N GLY A 250 -5.16 -2.89 20.57
CA GLY A 250 -6.62 -2.84 20.50
C GLY A 250 -7.17 -1.41 20.33
N ARG A 251 -6.53 -0.40 20.93
CA ARG A 251 -6.92 1.00 20.76
C ARG A 251 -6.58 1.51 19.36
N LEU A 252 -5.41 1.15 18.84
CA LEU A 252 -4.99 1.49 17.48
C LEU A 252 -5.93 0.86 16.43
N VAL A 253 -6.20 -0.43 16.55
CA VAL A 253 -7.14 -1.16 15.67
C VAL A 253 -8.53 -0.52 15.71
N ALA A 254 -9.04 -0.22 16.90
CA ALA A 254 -10.33 0.46 17.03
C ALA A 254 -10.34 1.83 16.35
N SER A 255 -9.28 2.64 16.50
CA SER A 255 -9.14 3.91 15.78
C SER A 255 -9.10 3.72 14.26
N CYS A 256 -8.39 2.71 13.76
CA CYS A 256 -8.38 2.37 12.34
C CYS A 256 -9.77 1.97 11.83
N LEU A 257 -10.51 1.13 12.56
CA LEU A 257 -11.85 0.69 12.19
C LEU A 257 -12.84 1.85 12.09
N LEU A 258 -12.74 2.85 12.99
CA LEU A 258 -13.54 4.06 12.91
C LEU A 258 -13.18 4.90 11.69
N GLY A 259 -11.89 5.03 11.39
CA GLY A 259 -11.43 5.74 10.19
C GLY A 259 -11.97 5.07 8.93
N ILE A 260 -11.89 3.74 8.85
CA ILE A 260 -12.44 2.95 7.74
C ILE A 260 -13.95 3.17 7.63
N ALA A 261 -14.69 3.06 8.74
CA ALA A 261 -16.14 3.25 8.75
C ALA A 261 -16.55 4.68 8.36
N SER A 262 -15.78 5.68 8.80
CA SER A 262 -15.97 7.08 8.43
C SER A 262 -15.75 7.29 6.93
N CYS A 263 -14.63 6.79 6.38
CA CYS A 263 -14.34 6.87 4.95
C CYS A 263 -15.38 6.11 4.11
N LEU A 264 -15.85 4.94 4.57
CA LEU A 264 -16.92 4.20 3.90
C LEU A 264 -18.22 5.00 3.89
N GLY A 265 -18.57 5.64 5.01
CA GLY A 265 -19.72 6.54 5.09
C GLY A 265 -19.61 7.69 4.09
N LEU A 266 -18.42 8.30 3.96
CA LEU A 266 -18.16 9.36 2.98
C LEU A 266 -18.38 8.87 1.54
N VAL A 267 -17.82 7.70 1.19
CA VAL A 267 -17.98 7.10 -0.15
C VAL A 267 -19.45 6.83 -0.45
N VAL A 268 -20.17 6.21 0.49
CA VAL A 268 -21.61 5.93 0.35
C VAL A 268 -22.37 7.24 0.17
N MET A 269 -22.10 8.25 1.00
CA MET A 269 -22.73 9.57 0.90
C MET A 269 -22.52 10.20 -0.48
N THR A 270 -21.27 10.27 -0.97
CA THR A 270 -20.96 10.87 -2.27
C THR A 270 -21.57 10.09 -3.43
N ASN A 271 -21.54 8.75 -3.39
CA ASN A 271 -22.10 7.93 -4.46
C ASN A 271 -23.63 8.01 -4.51
N SER A 272 -24.27 8.07 -3.34
CA SER A 272 -25.73 8.14 -3.23
C SER A 272 -26.29 9.47 -3.73
N LEU A 273 -25.51 10.55 -3.63
CA LEU A 273 -25.84 11.84 -4.24
C LEU A 273 -26.00 11.73 -5.76
N PHE A 274 -25.10 10.99 -6.43
CA PHE A 274 -25.18 10.76 -7.88
C PHE A 274 -26.27 9.75 -8.25
N ALA A 275 -26.53 8.76 -7.40
CA ALA A 275 -27.59 7.77 -7.60
C ALA A 275 -29.00 8.32 -7.32
N GLY A 276 -29.12 9.50 -6.70
CA GLY A 276 -30.41 10.06 -6.27
C GLY A 276 -31.05 9.34 -5.07
N ASP A 277 -30.29 8.48 -4.38
CA ASP A 277 -30.78 7.75 -3.20
C ASP A 277 -30.53 8.57 -1.92
N TRP A 278 -31.52 9.36 -1.54
CA TRP A 278 -31.45 10.21 -0.37
C TRP A 278 -31.35 9.42 0.95
N THR A 279 -31.87 8.19 1.00
CA THR A 279 -31.81 7.37 2.21
C THR A 279 -30.37 6.96 2.48
N LEU A 280 -29.70 6.40 1.46
CA LEU A 280 -28.29 6.04 1.58
C LEU A 280 -27.39 7.26 1.76
N PHE A 281 -27.76 8.41 1.19
CA PHE A 281 -27.06 9.67 1.44
C PHE A 281 -27.04 10.02 2.94
N PHE A 282 -28.20 10.05 3.60
CA PHE A 282 -28.27 10.40 5.03
C PHE A 282 -27.61 9.34 5.92
N VAL A 283 -27.74 8.05 5.58
CA VAL A 283 -27.04 6.97 6.30
C VAL A 283 -25.53 7.13 6.17
N GLY A 284 -25.01 7.41 4.97
CA GLY A 284 -23.60 7.68 4.73
C GLY A 284 -23.09 8.90 5.48
N ALA A 285 -23.85 10.00 5.45
CA ALA A 285 -23.54 11.24 6.16
C ALA A 285 -23.47 11.04 7.68
N LEU A 286 -24.43 10.29 8.25
CA LEU A 286 -24.42 9.92 9.66
C LEU A 286 -23.21 9.05 10.01
N GLY A 287 -22.91 8.04 9.18
CA GLY A 287 -21.74 7.19 9.38
C GLY A 287 -20.43 7.99 9.36
N PHE A 288 -20.25 8.85 8.36
CA PHE A 288 -19.09 9.74 8.27
C PHE A 288 -18.97 10.66 9.49
N GLY A 289 -20.06 11.35 9.85
CA GLY A 289 -20.08 12.28 10.97
C GLY A 289 -19.81 11.60 12.32
N LEU A 290 -20.53 10.52 12.63
CA LEU A 290 -20.44 9.84 13.93
C LEU A 290 -19.08 9.17 14.14
N PHE A 291 -18.62 8.36 13.17
CA PHE A 291 -17.35 7.65 13.31
C PHE A 291 -16.17 8.61 13.21
N GLY A 292 -16.23 9.62 12.33
CA GLY A 292 -15.23 10.68 12.24
C GLY A 292 -15.13 11.49 13.52
N TYR A 293 -16.26 11.94 14.07
CA TYR A 293 -16.29 12.65 15.36
C TYR A 293 -15.69 11.81 16.49
N TRP A 294 -16.07 10.54 16.60
CA TRP A 294 -15.57 9.69 17.68
C TRP A 294 -14.08 9.36 17.53
N LEU A 295 -13.58 9.22 16.30
CA LEU A 295 -12.16 9.10 16.01
C LEU A 295 -11.39 10.35 16.44
N ILE A 296 -11.83 11.53 16.02
CA ILE A 296 -11.21 12.81 16.37
C ILE A 296 -11.20 12.99 17.90
N ARG A 297 -12.34 12.73 18.55
CA ARG A 297 -12.44 12.79 20.02
C ARG A 297 -11.45 11.84 20.70
N ARG A 298 -11.32 10.61 20.20
CA ARG A 298 -10.36 9.63 20.73
C ARG A 298 -8.90 10.06 20.58
N ILE A 299 -8.56 10.73 19.48
CA ILE A 299 -7.21 11.24 19.22
C ILE A 299 -6.92 12.45 20.12
N LEU A 300 -7.85 13.40 20.22
CA LEU A 300 -7.69 14.62 21.03
C LEU A 300 -7.60 14.30 22.52
N VAL A 301 -8.44 13.40 23.04
CA VAL A 301 -8.40 12.95 24.44
C VAL A 301 -7.14 12.14 24.75
N ALA A 302 -6.47 11.57 23.74
CA ALA A 302 -5.23 10.81 23.92
C ALA A 302 -3.96 11.67 24.01
N ARG A 303 -4.02 12.98 23.66
CA ARG A 303 -2.86 13.87 23.83
C ARG A 303 -2.73 14.28 25.31
N PRO A 304 -1.65 13.93 26.01
CA PRO A 304 -1.37 14.53 27.31
C PRO A 304 -1.11 16.02 27.13
N ALA A 305 -1.53 16.84 28.10
CA ALA A 305 -1.39 18.31 28.08
C ALA A 305 0.05 18.85 28.08
N SER A 306 1.07 18.00 27.96
CA SER A 306 2.49 18.37 28.03
C SER A 306 3.20 18.50 26.67
N SER A 307 2.52 18.32 25.53
CA SER A 307 3.15 18.47 24.20
C SER A 307 2.97 19.88 23.60
N GLY A 308 2.85 20.91 24.45
CA GLY A 308 2.74 22.32 24.04
C GLY A 308 4.09 23.03 23.85
N ALA A 309 5.21 22.33 24.03
CA ALA A 309 6.56 22.89 23.90
C ALA A 309 7.44 21.96 23.07
N ASP A 310 7.21 21.91 21.75
CA ASP A 310 8.23 21.62 20.72
C ASP A 310 7.66 21.74 19.29
N GLU A 311 6.72 22.67 19.06
CA GLU A 311 6.44 23.16 17.70
C GLU A 311 7.51 24.20 17.34
N GLY A 312 8.71 23.72 17.04
CA GLY A 312 9.86 24.59 16.82
C GLY A 312 11.06 23.88 16.19
N GLY A 313 10.87 23.26 15.02
CA GLY A 313 11.96 22.85 14.14
C GLY A 313 12.01 21.37 13.84
N PHE A 314 11.76 21.03 12.56
CA PHE A 314 12.30 19.80 12.00
C PHE A 314 13.82 19.83 12.17
N PRO A 315 14.46 18.89 12.89
CA PRO A 315 15.91 18.76 12.80
C PRO A 315 16.21 18.26 11.38
N SER A 316 16.89 19.09 10.59
CA SER A 316 17.45 18.64 9.31
C SER A 316 18.41 17.49 9.60
N PRO A 317 18.26 16.32 8.96
CA PRO A 317 19.35 15.36 8.97
C PRO A 317 20.51 16.01 8.21
N LEU A 318 21.72 15.98 8.77
CA LEU A 318 22.94 16.63 8.27
C LEU A 318 23.21 18.05 8.81
N ARG A 319 23.45 18.14 10.12
CA ARG A 319 24.53 18.99 10.62
C ARG A 319 25.62 18.04 11.08
N GLU A 320 26.58 17.77 10.20
CA GLU A 320 27.89 17.29 10.65
C GLU A 320 28.44 18.39 11.56
N ASP A 321 28.72 18.01 12.81
CA ASP A 321 29.54 18.83 13.68
C ASP A 321 30.92 18.95 13.03
N GLY A 322 31.12 20.05 12.32
CA GLY A 322 32.45 20.58 12.01
C GLY A 322 33.12 20.99 13.31
N GLY A 323 33.73 20.02 13.98
CA GLY A 323 34.43 20.16 15.24
C GLY A 323 35.91 19.79 15.11
N ARG A 324 36.69 20.77 14.60
CA ARG A 324 38.16 20.91 14.63
C ARG A 324 38.99 20.03 13.70
#